data_AF-A0A651G9C4-F1
#
_entry.id   AF-A0A651G9C4-F1
#
_cell.length_a   1.000
_cell.length_b   1.000
_cell.length_c   1.000
_cell.angle_alpha   90.00
_cell.angle_beta   90.00
_cell.angle_gamma   90.00
#
_symmetry.space_group_name_H-M   'P 1'
#
loop_
_entity.id
_entity.type
_entity.pdbx_description
1 polymer ?
#
loop_
_entity_poly.entity_id
_entity_poly.type
_entity_poly.pdbx_seq_one_letter_code
_entity_poly.pdbx_strand_id
1 'polypeptide(L)'
;MPAGIMPCMEHTLSVDELAELLQILWTIIAAALVLFMQAGFCALEAGTVRSKNSINVAIKNIMDMCCSIAGYFMIGYALMFGLSAESIGIIGTPALLLEGVGRREMLDFLFQATFCATAATIVSGAIAERCRFFPYLLMALGIAVFIYPVYGHWVWGGGWLERLGFHDFAGSAVVHGIGGAVALAGIQVLGPRHGRFDDHGTARPMTASSMPMVALGVVILTVGWMGFNGGSAELGVQTPTIVANTLIAACFGGLVALLVTWSFAGLASVEMILNGVLGGLVAITAGADVMQPVSSMVIGMLGGGVVVLATVSLQRLRLDDVVGAVPVHLGGGIVGVLAVALFCPVAEVPEDLGRSGFFLVQLLGTAVCVAWGWGMGWLLWLIIGWITPLRTGPGEEQVGLNFSEHRVRDSFAELSQLMAASARGEPVSDRLRELEDGEAASFGMAVAKALHDHEHSRLFRLDLADRLAYLAREIEESGVSSGEMAVITSRMTDLSDFIQRIQHYLSDHRQESSAIPVLIDLLQRLDDQLQECQQCLPDNRNQPLAKVVERLHSLAERSRRGLQQGAST
;
A
#
# COMPACT_ATOMS: atom_id res chain seq x y z
N MET A 1 71.48 22.86 -31.04
CA MET A 1 70.98 21.82 -30.12
C MET A 1 69.48 21.78 -30.29
N PRO A 2 68.88 20.67 -30.76
CA PRO A 2 67.43 20.59 -30.84
C PRO A 2 66.86 20.44 -29.42
N ALA A 3 65.75 21.12 -29.17
CA ALA A 3 65.01 21.13 -27.92
C ALA A 3 64.70 19.69 -27.46
N GLY A 4 65.04 19.39 -26.21
CA GLY A 4 64.70 18.12 -25.58
C GLY A 4 63.19 17.94 -25.55
N ILE A 5 62.72 16.88 -26.17
CA ILE A 5 61.37 16.36 -26.00
C ILE A 5 61.26 15.99 -24.52
N MET A 6 60.50 16.78 -23.75
CA MET A 6 60.11 16.42 -22.40
C MET A 6 59.30 15.12 -22.53
N PRO A 7 59.69 14.00 -21.90
CA PRO A 7 58.90 12.79 -21.97
C PRO A 7 57.54 13.11 -21.35
N CYS A 8 56.47 12.87 -22.10
CA CYS A 8 55.12 12.84 -21.56
C CYS A 8 55.17 11.82 -20.41
N MET A 9 55.06 12.27 -19.16
CA MET A 9 54.88 11.36 -18.05
C MET A 9 53.51 10.71 -18.25
N GLU A 10 53.49 9.55 -18.89
CA GLU A 10 52.36 8.64 -18.78
C GLU A 10 52.22 8.35 -17.29
N HIS A 11 51.17 8.88 -16.67
CA HIS A 11 50.81 8.57 -15.30
C HIS A 11 50.33 7.11 -15.30
N THR A 12 51.26 6.16 -15.25
CA THR A 12 50.92 4.73 -15.17
C THR A 12 50.44 4.46 -13.75
N LEU A 13 49.14 4.25 -13.59
CA LEU A 13 48.54 3.79 -12.33
C LEU A 13 49.22 2.49 -11.90
N SER A 14 49.63 2.43 -10.64
CA SER A 14 50.07 1.17 -10.03
C SER A 14 48.89 0.20 -9.89
N VAL A 15 49.18 -1.10 -9.77
CA VAL A 15 48.16 -2.12 -9.55
C VAL A 15 47.41 -1.87 -8.23
N ASP A 16 48.10 -1.40 -7.20
CA ASP A 16 47.52 -1.10 -5.90
C ASP A 16 46.57 0.09 -5.96
N GLU A 17 46.95 1.18 -6.65
CA GLU A 17 46.06 2.32 -6.88
C GLU A 17 44.83 1.93 -7.70
N LEU A 18 44.98 1.05 -8.70
CA LEU A 18 43.84 0.54 -9.46
C LEU A 18 42.90 -0.29 -8.56
N ALA A 19 43.43 -1.16 -7.71
CA ALA A 19 42.64 -1.96 -6.79
C ALA A 19 41.87 -1.08 -5.79
N GLU A 20 42.52 -0.04 -5.24
CA GLU A 20 41.86 0.92 -4.35
C GLU A 20 40.74 1.68 -5.06
N LEU A 21 40.95 2.15 -6.29
CA LEU A 21 39.92 2.84 -7.08
C LEU A 21 38.73 1.93 -7.39
N LEU A 22 38.98 0.65 -7.68
CA LEU A 22 37.91 -0.34 -7.89
C LEU A 22 37.13 -0.61 -6.61
N GLN A 23 37.79 -0.68 -5.46
CA GLN A 23 37.13 -0.82 -4.17
C GLN A 23 36.24 0.40 -3.86
N ILE A 24 36.76 1.61 -4.04
CA ILE A 24 35.99 2.85 -3.86
C ILE A 24 34.76 2.85 -4.77
N LEU A 25 34.94 2.48 -6.05
CA LEU A 25 33.84 2.40 -7.01
C LEU A 25 32.80 1.37 -6.59
N TRP A 26 33.22 0.18 -6.14
CA TRP A 26 32.33 -0.87 -5.67
C TRP A 26 31.49 -0.41 -4.48
N THR A 27 32.10 0.17 -3.46
CA THR A 27 31.39 0.63 -2.27
C THR A 27 30.43 1.78 -2.58
N ILE A 28 30.77 2.70 -3.50
CA ILE A 28 29.84 3.75 -3.95
C ILE A 28 28.64 3.15 -4.69
N ILE A 29 28.86 2.20 -5.59
CA ILE A 29 27.77 1.51 -6.30
C ILE A 29 26.89 0.75 -5.30
N ALA A 30 27.49 0.05 -4.36
CA ALA A 30 26.77 -0.65 -3.30
C ALA A 30 25.93 0.32 -2.45
N ALA A 31 26.51 1.44 -2.02
CA ALA A 31 25.78 2.49 -1.29
C ALA A 31 24.61 3.05 -2.13
N ALA A 32 24.80 3.26 -3.43
CA ALA A 32 23.72 3.71 -4.32
C ALA A 32 22.59 2.68 -4.45
N LEU A 33 22.92 1.38 -4.53
CA LEU A 33 21.95 0.28 -4.54
C LEU A 33 21.17 0.19 -3.22
N VAL A 34 21.84 0.36 -2.08
CA VAL A 34 21.18 0.39 -0.76
C VAL A 34 20.31 1.63 -0.60
N LEU A 35 20.78 2.80 -1.03
CA LEU A 35 19.95 4.01 -1.05
C LEU A 35 18.71 3.81 -1.95
N PHE A 36 18.85 3.11 -3.08
CA PHE A 36 17.72 2.80 -3.96
C PHE A 36 16.70 1.85 -3.32
N MET A 37 17.05 1.12 -2.25
CA MET A 37 16.08 0.38 -1.44
C MET A 37 15.02 1.31 -0.84
N GLN A 38 15.31 2.59 -0.61
CA GLN A 38 14.31 3.57 -0.15
C GLN A 38 13.16 3.74 -1.15
N ALA A 39 13.44 3.68 -2.46
CA ALA A 39 12.38 3.64 -3.48
C ALA A 39 11.58 2.34 -3.40
N GLY A 40 12.24 1.23 -3.07
CA GLY A 40 11.61 -0.07 -2.84
C GLY A 40 10.66 -0.09 -1.64
N PHE A 41 11.10 0.44 -0.49
CA PHE A 41 10.25 0.62 0.70
C PHE A 41 9.09 1.54 0.41
N CYS A 42 9.33 2.69 -0.24
CA CYS A 42 8.28 3.62 -0.62
C CYS A 42 7.19 2.96 -1.49
N ALA A 43 7.59 2.22 -2.53
CA ALA A 43 6.65 1.50 -3.39
C ALA A 43 5.91 0.38 -2.64
N LEU A 44 6.62 -0.39 -1.82
CA LEU A 44 6.05 -1.48 -1.02
C LEU A 44 5.01 -0.96 -0.03
N GLU A 45 5.37 0.04 0.76
CA GLU A 45 4.52 0.54 1.83
C GLU A 45 3.35 1.33 1.27
N ALA A 46 3.58 2.22 0.29
CA ALA A 46 2.50 2.97 -0.35
C ALA A 46 1.51 2.03 -1.07
N GLY A 47 2.00 0.90 -1.59
CA GLY A 47 1.20 -0.13 -2.26
C GLY A 47 0.36 -0.97 -1.30
N THR A 48 0.89 -1.21 -0.09
CA THR A 48 0.25 -2.05 0.92
C THR A 48 -0.82 -1.29 1.73
N VAL A 49 -0.62 0.01 1.97
CA VAL A 49 -1.66 0.83 2.64
C VAL A 49 -2.87 1.07 1.74
N ARG A 50 -3.99 1.46 2.35
CA ARG A 50 -5.17 1.96 1.63
C ARG A 50 -4.82 3.25 0.89
N SER A 51 -5.43 3.48 -0.27
CA SER A 51 -5.10 4.62 -1.16
C SER A 51 -5.12 5.98 -0.45
N LYS A 52 -6.08 6.18 0.47
CA LYS A 52 -6.21 7.39 1.32
C LYS A 52 -5.01 7.69 2.24
N ASN A 53 -4.02 6.80 2.31
CA ASN A 53 -2.81 6.92 3.13
C ASN A 53 -1.50 6.82 2.32
N SER A 54 -1.56 6.54 1.00
CA SER A 54 -0.36 6.28 0.18
C SER A 54 0.63 7.45 0.14
N ILE A 55 0.13 8.69 0.05
CA ILE A 55 0.95 9.90 0.01
C ILE A 55 1.63 10.13 1.35
N ASN A 56 0.90 9.93 2.46
CA ASN A 56 1.47 10.06 3.80
C ASN A 56 2.64 9.09 4.01
N VAL A 57 2.53 7.86 3.50
CA VAL A 57 3.60 6.85 3.58
C VAL A 57 4.77 7.19 2.67
N ALA A 58 4.50 7.61 1.44
CA ALA A 58 5.56 8.00 0.49
C ALA A 58 6.43 9.14 1.05
N ILE A 59 5.81 10.18 1.62
CA ILE A 59 6.58 11.29 2.22
C ILE A 59 7.29 10.88 3.51
N LYS A 60 6.76 9.92 4.28
CA LYS A 60 7.45 9.34 5.44
C LYS A 60 8.76 8.68 5.02
N ASN A 61 8.76 7.89 3.96
CA ASN A 61 9.97 7.24 3.42
C ASN A 61 11.05 8.28 3.04
N ILE A 62 10.68 9.33 2.32
CA ILE A 62 11.65 10.38 1.93
C ILE A 62 12.17 11.14 3.15
N MET A 63 11.29 11.51 4.08
CA MET A 63 11.70 12.32 5.23
C MET A 63 12.42 11.50 6.30
N ASP A 64 12.16 10.21 6.44
CA ASP A 64 12.96 9.35 7.31
C ASP A 64 14.39 9.21 6.82
N MET A 65 14.61 9.10 5.51
CA MET A 65 15.94 9.06 4.93
C MET A 65 16.68 10.36 5.25
N CYS A 66 16.03 11.52 5.04
CA CYS A 66 16.59 12.82 5.39
C CYS A 66 16.93 12.92 6.88
N CYS A 67 15.99 12.57 7.77
CA CYS A 67 16.19 12.65 9.21
C CYS A 67 17.26 11.66 9.70
N SER A 68 17.29 10.45 9.15
CA SER A 68 18.21 9.40 9.57
C SER A 68 19.64 9.70 9.13
N ILE A 69 19.84 10.07 7.84
CA ILE A 69 21.16 10.47 7.36
C ILE A 69 21.65 11.72 8.08
N ALA A 70 20.78 12.71 8.33
CA ALA A 70 21.14 13.90 9.10
C ALA A 70 21.52 13.55 10.55
N GLY A 71 20.73 12.73 11.24
CA GLY A 71 21.03 12.28 12.61
C GLY A 71 22.35 11.50 12.70
N TYR A 72 22.55 10.60 11.75
CA TYR A 72 23.75 9.78 11.65
C TYR A 72 24.99 10.63 11.35
N PHE A 73 24.88 11.60 10.43
CA PHE A 73 25.91 12.61 10.18
C PHE A 73 26.22 13.46 11.41
N MET A 74 25.20 13.90 12.15
CA MET A 74 25.37 14.80 13.28
C MET A 74 26.17 14.16 14.41
N ILE A 75 25.89 12.90 14.75
CA ILE A 75 26.55 12.21 15.85
C ILE A 75 26.53 10.67 15.71
N GLY A 76 25.51 10.10 15.06
CA GLY A 76 25.31 8.65 15.05
C GLY A 76 26.51 7.85 14.51
N TYR A 77 27.16 8.32 13.45
CA TYR A 77 28.35 7.67 12.90
C TYR A 77 29.49 7.59 13.93
N ALA A 78 29.73 8.67 14.68
CA ALA A 78 30.76 8.69 15.71
C ALA A 78 30.43 7.77 16.89
N LEU A 79 29.16 7.67 17.27
CA LEU A 79 28.74 6.73 18.32
C LEU A 79 28.88 5.27 17.89
N MET A 80 28.75 4.99 16.59
CA MET A 80 28.85 3.64 16.03
C MET A 80 30.30 3.23 15.75
N PHE A 81 31.07 4.06 15.04
CA PHE A 81 32.41 3.73 14.53
C PHE A 81 33.55 4.56 15.15
N GLY A 82 33.24 5.49 16.06
CA GLY A 82 34.26 6.17 16.83
C GLY A 82 35.01 5.20 17.72
N LEU A 83 36.26 5.54 18.08
CA LEU A 83 37.08 4.74 18.98
C LEU A 83 36.30 4.40 20.26
N SER A 84 36.28 3.14 20.68
CA SER A 84 35.63 2.75 21.92
C SER A 84 36.23 3.54 23.10
N ALA A 85 35.40 4.36 23.76
CA ALA A 85 35.85 5.19 24.88
C ALA A 85 36.24 4.37 26.13
N GLU A 86 35.85 3.10 26.17
CA GLU A 86 35.97 2.19 27.31
C GLU A 86 36.56 0.85 26.87
N SER A 87 37.18 0.12 27.80
CA SER A 87 37.71 -1.23 27.56
C SER A 87 36.64 -2.25 27.16
N ILE A 88 35.38 -2.02 27.53
CA ILE A 88 34.25 -2.90 27.20
C ILE A 88 33.69 -2.56 25.81
N GLY A 89 33.80 -1.32 25.33
CA GLY A 89 33.23 -0.86 24.05
C GLY A 89 31.71 -0.85 24.06
N ILE A 90 31.15 -0.03 24.95
CA ILE A 90 29.71 0.22 25.06
C ILE A 90 29.24 1.24 24.02
N ILE A 91 30.07 2.23 23.71
CA ILE A 91 29.78 3.29 22.73
C ILE A 91 31.07 3.87 22.16
N GLY A 92 31.02 4.30 20.90
CA GLY A 92 32.10 5.04 20.27
C GLY A 92 32.28 6.42 20.88
N THR A 93 33.50 6.94 20.84
CA THR A 93 33.83 8.28 21.33
C THR A 93 32.98 9.31 20.58
N PRO A 94 32.14 10.09 21.27
CA PRO A 94 31.28 11.06 20.60
C PRO A 94 32.09 12.12 19.87
N ALA A 95 31.73 12.37 18.62
CA ALA A 95 32.21 13.47 17.80
C ALA A 95 31.04 14.02 16.98
N LEU A 96 31.02 15.34 16.77
CA LEU A 96 29.94 15.99 16.02
C LEU A 96 30.36 16.20 14.57
N LEU A 97 29.39 16.13 13.65
CA LEU A 97 29.55 16.54 12.25
C LEU A 97 30.75 15.88 11.52
N LEU A 98 31.01 14.61 11.85
CA LEU A 98 32.14 13.82 11.33
C LEU A 98 33.53 14.44 11.63
N GLU A 99 33.66 15.19 12.74
CA GLU A 99 34.95 15.69 13.19
C GLU A 99 35.95 14.52 13.38
N GLY A 100 37.12 14.63 12.74
CA GLY A 100 38.16 13.61 12.78
C GLY A 100 38.00 12.46 11.77
N VAL A 101 36.93 12.44 10.96
CA VAL A 101 36.73 11.43 9.91
C VAL A 101 37.55 11.80 8.68
N GLY A 102 38.46 10.92 8.27
CA GLY A 102 39.29 11.09 7.09
C GLY A 102 38.55 10.84 5.77
N ARG A 103 39.24 11.05 4.64
CA ARG A 103 38.63 10.88 3.30
C ARG A 103 38.27 9.44 3.00
N ARG A 104 39.03 8.47 3.53
CA ARG A 104 38.79 7.05 3.30
C ARG A 104 37.59 6.58 4.10
N GLU A 105 37.51 6.97 5.36
CA GLU A 105 36.42 6.68 6.28
C GLU A 105 35.10 7.38 5.88
N MET A 106 35.17 8.43 5.04
CA MET A 106 33.99 9.03 4.43
C MET A 106 33.23 8.04 3.54
N LEU A 107 33.93 7.08 2.92
CA LEU A 107 33.31 6.03 2.13
C LEU A 107 32.47 5.10 3.03
N ASP A 108 33.00 4.75 4.19
CA ASP A 108 32.30 3.94 5.19
C ASP A 108 31.09 4.69 5.75
N PHE A 109 31.24 5.99 6.04
CA PHE A 109 30.10 6.84 6.42
C PHE A 109 28.99 6.81 5.36
N LEU A 110 29.33 6.99 4.08
CA LEU A 110 28.36 6.99 3.00
C LEU A 110 27.57 5.66 2.97
N PHE A 111 28.28 4.54 3.02
CA PHE A 111 27.67 3.21 3.00
C PHE A 111 26.80 2.98 4.24
N GLN A 112 27.34 3.23 5.43
CA GLN A 112 26.67 2.98 6.71
C GLN A 112 25.49 3.91 6.98
N ALA A 113 25.52 5.14 6.45
CA ALA A 113 24.37 6.06 6.51
C ALA A 113 23.14 5.48 5.79
N THR A 114 23.33 4.74 4.71
CA THR A 114 22.23 4.08 4.01
C THR A 114 21.62 2.94 4.82
N PHE A 115 22.44 2.18 5.57
CA PHE A 115 21.97 1.12 6.48
C PHE A 115 21.19 1.69 7.66
N CYS A 116 21.66 2.80 8.23
CA CYS A 116 20.95 3.53 9.28
C CYS A 116 19.56 3.99 8.80
N ALA A 117 19.48 4.54 7.57
CA ALA A 117 18.20 4.92 6.99
C ALA A 117 17.28 3.71 6.75
N THR A 118 17.84 2.57 6.33
CA THR A 118 17.08 1.31 6.22
C THR A 118 16.54 0.83 7.57
N ALA A 119 17.33 0.91 8.65
CA ALA A 119 16.86 0.51 9.98
C ALA A 119 15.67 1.37 10.46
N ALA A 120 15.72 2.68 10.19
CA ALA A 120 14.65 3.60 10.55
C ALA A 120 13.37 3.38 9.71
N THR A 121 13.51 3.22 8.38
CA THR A 121 12.36 3.10 7.47
C THR A 121 11.53 1.84 7.73
N ILE A 122 12.12 0.75 8.23
CA ILE A 122 11.40 -0.47 8.64
C ILE A 122 10.23 -0.17 9.60
N VAL A 123 10.39 0.84 10.47
CA VAL A 123 9.37 1.23 11.44
C VAL A 123 8.18 1.91 10.76
N SER A 124 8.40 2.67 9.67
CA SER A 124 7.37 3.43 8.95
C SER A 124 6.21 2.54 8.50
N GLY A 125 6.53 1.47 7.76
CA GLY A 125 5.54 0.56 7.23
C GLY A 125 4.70 -0.07 8.33
N ALA A 126 5.33 -0.55 9.42
CA ALA A 126 4.62 -1.20 10.52
C ALA A 126 3.56 -0.29 11.15
N ILE A 127 3.86 1.01 11.30
CA ILE A 127 3.03 1.99 12.00
C ILE A 127 2.12 2.84 11.08
N ALA A 128 2.08 2.52 9.79
CA ALA A 128 1.33 3.25 8.78
C ALA A 128 -0.19 3.35 9.07
N GLU A 129 -0.85 4.32 8.43
CA GLU A 129 -2.29 4.62 8.54
C GLU A 129 -2.82 5.14 9.89
N ARG A 130 -2.06 5.06 10.99
CA ARG A 130 -2.49 5.62 12.29
C ARG A 130 -1.46 6.47 13.02
N CYS A 131 -0.15 6.30 12.75
CA CYS A 131 0.86 7.14 13.35
C CYS A 131 0.87 8.52 12.66
N ARG A 132 0.82 9.58 13.46
CA ARG A 132 0.99 10.96 12.96
C ARG A 132 2.37 11.14 12.32
N PHE A 133 2.48 12.09 11.40
CA PHE A 133 3.70 12.29 10.62
C PHE A 133 4.87 12.76 11.46
N PHE A 134 4.67 13.81 12.27
CA PHE A 134 5.73 14.42 13.07
C PHE A 134 6.34 13.49 14.15
N PRO A 135 5.56 12.75 14.97
CA PRO A 135 6.11 11.78 15.92
C PRO A 135 6.99 10.71 15.26
N TYR A 136 6.64 10.29 14.05
CA TYR A 136 7.44 9.33 13.30
C TYR A 136 8.82 9.89 12.93
N LEU A 137 8.91 11.17 12.53
CA LEU A 137 10.21 11.79 12.24
C LEU A 137 11.11 11.88 13.48
N LEU A 138 10.53 12.14 14.66
CA LEU A 138 11.26 12.11 15.92
C LEU A 138 11.76 10.70 16.27
N MET A 139 10.96 9.66 15.97
CA MET A 139 11.38 8.27 16.11
C MET A 139 12.54 7.94 15.16
N ALA A 140 12.44 8.28 13.87
CA ALA A 140 13.51 8.06 12.89
C ALA A 140 14.82 8.74 13.31
N LEU A 141 14.75 10.00 13.77
CA LEU A 141 15.90 10.71 14.31
C LEU A 141 16.48 10.00 15.55
N GLY A 142 15.63 9.59 16.50
CA GLY A 142 16.06 8.88 17.71
C GLY A 142 16.72 7.52 17.44
N ILE A 143 16.25 6.80 16.42
CA ILE A 143 16.90 5.59 15.93
C ILE A 143 18.31 5.93 15.43
N ALA A 144 18.44 6.93 14.55
CA ALA A 144 19.69 7.29 13.91
C ALA A 144 20.75 7.89 14.82
N VAL A 145 20.35 8.58 15.91
CA VAL A 145 21.28 9.20 16.84
C VAL A 145 21.62 8.34 18.06
N PHE A 146 20.85 7.27 18.33
CA PHE A 146 21.06 6.50 19.57
C PHE A 146 20.79 5.00 19.42
N ILE A 147 19.56 4.59 19.09
CA ILE A 147 19.17 3.16 19.17
C ILE A 147 20.01 2.30 18.22
N TYR A 148 20.09 2.71 16.95
CA TYR A 148 20.84 1.99 15.93
C TYR A 148 22.37 2.08 16.15
N PRO A 149 22.98 3.28 16.32
CA PRO A 149 24.42 3.41 16.52
C PRO A 149 24.98 2.64 17.72
N VAL A 150 24.26 2.59 18.84
CA VAL A 150 24.76 1.93 20.06
C VAL A 150 24.82 0.42 19.87
N TYR A 151 23.77 -0.21 19.34
CA TYR A 151 23.81 -1.64 19.04
C TYR A 151 24.80 -1.93 17.90
N GLY A 152 24.85 -1.06 16.89
CA GLY A 152 25.84 -1.13 15.82
C GLY A 152 27.28 -1.07 16.35
N HIS A 153 27.57 -0.25 17.37
CA HIS A 153 28.89 -0.22 18.00
C HIS A 153 29.25 -1.56 18.63
N TRP A 154 28.29 -2.20 19.30
CA TRP A 154 28.51 -3.50 19.94
C TRP A 154 28.94 -4.57 18.95
N VAL A 155 28.45 -4.50 17.71
CA VAL A 155 28.58 -5.55 16.69
C VAL A 155 29.61 -5.24 15.61
N TRP A 156 29.74 -3.99 15.16
CA TRP A 156 30.62 -3.57 14.06
C TRP A 156 31.60 -2.46 14.44
N GLY A 157 31.44 -1.83 15.61
CA GLY A 157 32.22 -0.66 16.02
C GLY A 157 33.43 -0.97 16.90
N GLY A 158 33.86 -2.23 16.99
CA GLY A 158 34.86 -2.68 17.96
C GLY A 158 34.27 -2.86 19.35
N GLY A 159 32.99 -3.21 19.48
CA GLY A 159 32.29 -3.36 20.76
C GLY A 159 32.40 -4.76 21.38
N TRP A 160 31.65 -4.96 22.47
CA TRP A 160 31.75 -6.20 23.25
C TRP A 160 31.14 -7.44 22.56
N LEU A 161 30.08 -7.30 21.75
CA LEU A 161 29.51 -8.45 21.03
C LEU A 161 30.47 -8.95 19.95
N GLU A 162 31.07 -8.02 19.20
CA GLU A 162 32.13 -8.33 18.23
C GLU A 162 33.29 -9.07 18.90
N ARG A 163 33.77 -8.56 20.05
CA ARG A 163 34.85 -9.21 20.83
C ARG A 163 34.49 -10.59 21.35
N LEU A 164 33.22 -10.88 21.58
CA LEU A 164 32.75 -12.22 21.95
C LEU A 164 32.63 -13.16 20.74
N GLY A 165 32.87 -12.68 19.52
CA GLY A 165 32.74 -13.46 18.29
C GLY A 165 31.32 -13.51 17.74
N PHE A 166 30.49 -12.49 18.03
CA PHE A 166 29.16 -12.38 17.42
C PHE A 166 29.31 -12.04 15.93
N HIS A 167 28.68 -12.84 15.08
CA HIS A 167 28.74 -12.70 13.63
C HIS A 167 27.40 -12.23 13.07
N ASP A 168 27.38 -11.02 12.53
CA ASP A 168 26.27 -10.47 11.76
C ASP A 168 26.84 -9.70 10.58
N PHE A 169 27.03 -10.36 9.45
CA PHE A 169 27.79 -9.84 8.31
C PHE A 169 27.27 -8.51 7.77
N ALA A 170 25.99 -8.46 7.36
CA ALA A 170 25.40 -7.28 6.76
C ALA A 170 24.21 -6.72 7.56
N GLY A 171 23.82 -7.31 8.70
CA GLY A 171 22.86 -6.66 9.61
C GLY A 171 21.48 -7.31 9.69
N SER A 172 21.40 -8.65 9.77
CA SER A 172 20.16 -9.32 10.17
C SER A 172 19.72 -8.91 11.57
N ALA A 173 20.64 -8.68 12.50
CA ALA A 173 20.35 -8.04 13.78
C ALA A 173 20.46 -6.52 13.68
N VAL A 174 21.64 -6.01 13.29
CA VAL A 174 21.97 -4.57 13.41
C VAL A 174 20.98 -3.67 12.67
N VAL A 175 20.55 -4.06 11.47
CA VAL A 175 19.58 -3.28 10.68
C VAL A 175 18.17 -3.84 10.86
N HIS A 176 17.97 -5.11 10.52
CA HIS A 176 16.62 -5.68 10.45
C HIS A 176 16.06 -6.04 11.83
N GLY A 177 16.86 -6.64 12.70
CA GLY A 177 16.47 -6.95 14.07
C GLY A 177 16.13 -5.69 14.87
N ILE A 178 16.99 -4.66 14.81
CA ILE A 178 16.73 -3.37 15.47
C ILE A 178 15.48 -2.69 14.89
N GLY A 179 15.40 -2.52 13.57
CA GLY A 179 14.23 -1.90 12.93
C GLY A 179 12.94 -2.67 13.26
N GLY A 180 12.96 -3.99 13.18
CA GLY A 180 11.84 -4.86 13.50
C GLY A 180 11.45 -4.87 14.98
N ALA A 181 12.40 -4.79 15.90
CA ALA A 181 12.12 -4.73 17.34
C ALA A 181 11.53 -3.36 17.75
N VAL A 182 12.04 -2.27 17.17
CA VAL A 182 11.46 -0.92 17.35
C VAL A 182 10.06 -0.85 16.72
N ALA A 183 9.86 -1.47 15.56
CA ALA A 183 8.54 -1.59 14.93
C ALA A 183 7.56 -2.37 15.82
N LEU A 184 7.98 -3.48 16.43
CA LEU A 184 7.17 -4.24 17.37
C LEU A 184 6.74 -3.39 18.58
N ALA A 185 7.66 -2.60 19.16
CA ALA A 185 7.31 -1.67 20.21
C ALA A 185 6.28 -0.63 19.73
N GLY A 186 6.47 -0.08 18.52
CA GLY A 186 5.56 0.88 17.91
C GLY A 186 4.14 0.35 17.73
N ILE A 187 3.97 -0.84 17.13
CA ILE A 187 2.63 -1.40 16.92
C ILE A 187 1.91 -1.73 18.23
N GLN A 188 2.64 -2.04 19.30
CA GLN A 188 2.08 -2.27 20.63
C GLN A 188 1.66 -0.97 21.31
N VAL A 189 2.46 0.11 21.20
CA VAL A 189 2.15 1.42 21.79
C VAL A 189 1.00 2.10 21.05
N LEU A 190 1.00 2.08 19.71
CA LEU A 190 -0.04 2.72 18.89
C LEU A 190 -1.36 1.93 18.86
N GLY A 191 -1.30 0.61 19.04
CA GLY A 191 -2.42 -0.30 18.89
C GLY A 191 -2.90 -0.47 17.44
N PRO A 192 -3.94 -1.30 17.23
CA PRO A 192 -4.41 -1.68 15.91
C PRO A 192 -5.13 -0.56 15.15
N ARG A 193 -5.15 -0.62 13.82
CA ARG A 193 -6.01 0.25 13.00
C ARG A 193 -7.48 -0.02 13.28
N HIS A 194 -8.30 1.01 13.15
CA HIS A 194 -9.75 0.90 13.33
C HIS A 194 -10.34 -0.08 12.31
N GLY A 195 -11.12 -1.05 12.80
CA GLY A 195 -11.74 -2.09 11.97
C GLY A 195 -10.81 -3.23 11.54
N ARG A 196 -9.53 -3.24 11.96
CA ARG A 196 -8.61 -4.35 11.67
C ARG A 196 -9.03 -5.66 12.32
N PHE A 197 -9.55 -5.60 13.55
CA PHE A 197 -10.03 -6.76 14.31
C PHE A 197 -11.51 -6.54 14.64
N ASP A 198 -12.32 -7.59 14.54
CA ASP A 198 -13.72 -7.56 14.97
C ASP A 198 -13.87 -7.76 16.48
N ASP A 199 -15.11 -7.74 16.98
CA ASP A 199 -15.43 -7.90 18.40
C ASP A 199 -14.99 -9.26 18.97
N HIS A 200 -14.83 -10.27 18.11
CA HIS A 200 -14.30 -11.59 18.48
C HIS A 200 -12.76 -11.63 18.42
N GLY A 201 -12.12 -10.58 17.90
CA GLY A 201 -10.68 -10.48 17.71
C GLY A 201 -10.18 -11.11 16.41
N THR A 202 -11.07 -11.44 15.48
CA THR A 202 -10.71 -12.01 14.18
C THR A 202 -10.17 -10.91 13.28
N ALA A 203 -9.04 -11.16 12.64
CA ALA A 203 -8.41 -10.22 11.71
C ALA A 203 -9.24 -10.06 10.44
N ARG A 204 -9.58 -8.81 10.08
CA ARG A 204 -10.25 -8.44 8.83
C ARG A 204 -9.25 -7.93 7.81
N PRO A 205 -9.23 -8.43 6.56
CA PRO A 205 -8.36 -7.90 5.52
C PRO A 205 -8.56 -6.39 5.33
N MET A 206 -7.45 -5.68 5.16
CA MET A 206 -7.45 -4.26 4.77
C MET A 206 -7.03 -4.18 3.31
N THR A 207 -7.78 -3.47 2.48
CA THR A 207 -7.52 -3.40 1.03
C THR A 207 -6.24 -2.60 0.75
N ALA A 208 -5.26 -3.26 0.15
CA ALA A 208 -4.06 -2.62 -0.37
C ALA A 208 -4.39 -1.68 -1.55
N SER A 209 -3.64 -0.59 -1.70
CA SER A 209 -3.85 0.37 -2.80
C SER A 209 -3.40 -0.20 -4.16
N SER A 210 -2.31 -0.97 -4.19
CA SER A 210 -1.75 -1.54 -5.41
C SER A 210 -0.77 -2.68 -5.13
N MET A 211 -1.23 -3.93 -5.22
CA MET A 211 -0.35 -5.11 -5.13
C MET A 211 0.76 -5.16 -6.21
N PRO A 212 0.54 -4.68 -7.45
CA PRO A 212 1.64 -4.54 -8.42
C PRO A 212 2.74 -3.58 -7.95
N MET A 213 2.38 -2.50 -7.25
CA MET A 213 3.37 -1.58 -6.68
C MET A 213 4.13 -2.22 -5.52
N VAL A 214 3.45 -3.05 -4.70
CA VAL A 214 4.11 -3.89 -3.69
C VAL A 214 5.14 -4.83 -4.33
N ALA A 215 4.75 -5.52 -5.40
CA ALA A 215 5.64 -6.42 -6.13
C ALA A 215 6.85 -5.68 -6.74
N LEU A 216 6.64 -4.49 -7.32
CA LEU A 216 7.72 -3.64 -7.81
C LEU A 216 8.67 -3.23 -6.69
N GLY A 217 8.13 -2.87 -5.51
CA GLY A 217 8.91 -2.57 -4.32
C GLY A 217 9.81 -3.73 -3.92
N VAL A 218 9.30 -4.97 -3.86
CA VAL A 218 10.09 -6.17 -3.56
C VAL A 218 11.19 -6.42 -4.60
N VAL A 219 10.92 -6.19 -5.89
CA VAL A 219 11.96 -6.32 -6.94
C VAL A 219 13.08 -5.30 -6.72
N ILE A 220 12.73 -4.03 -6.46
CA ILE A 220 13.71 -2.97 -6.17
C ILE A 220 14.53 -3.32 -4.92
N LEU A 221 13.87 -3.77 -3.85
CA LEU A 221 14.54 -4.21 -2.62
C LEU A 221 15.50 -5.38 -2.87
N THR A 222 15.09 -6.36 -3.70
CA THR A 222 15.94 -7.51 -4.07
C THR A 222 17.19 -7.07 -4.82
N VAL A 223 17.07 -6.12 -5.76
CA VAL A 223 18.22 -5.54 -6.47
C VAL A 223 19.11 -4.75 -5.51
N GLY A 224 18.52 -3.92 -4.66
CA GLY A 224 19.26 -3.16 -3.65
C GLY A 224 20.04 -4.06 -2.67
N TRP A 225 19.47 -5.22 -2.34
CA TRP A 225 20.10 -6.21 -1.46
C TRP A 225 21.40 -6.80 -2.01
N MET A 226 21.58 -6.79 -3.34
CA MET A 226 22.86 -7.16 -3.95
C MET A 226 23.98 -6.19 -3.52
N GLY A 227 23.67 -4.90 -3.43
CA GLY A 227 24.58 -3.89 -2.87
C GLY A 227 24.68 -3.97 -1.35
N PHE A 228 23.57 -4.26 -0.67
CA PHE A 228 23.52 -4.41 0.79
C PHE A 228 24.48 -5.50 1.29
N ASN A 229 24.31 -6.73 0.80
CA ASN A 229 25.18 -7.84 1.20
C ASN A 229 26.52 -7.78 0.46
N GLY A 230 26.52 -7.53 -0.85
CA GLY A 230 27.75 -7.53 -1.64
C GLY A 230 28.73 -6.41 -1.25
N GLY A 231 28.23 -5.23 -0.91
CA GLY A 231 29.04 -4.09 -0.48
C GLY A 231 29.52 -4.17 0.97
N SER A 232 28.98 -5.09 1.76
CA SER A 232 29.46 -5.35 3.13
C SER A 232 30.77 -6.15 3.14
N ALA A 233 31.23 -6.63 1.99
CA ALA A 233 32.55 -7.20 1.80
C ALA A 233 33.40 -6.35 0.84
N GLU A 234 34.72 -6.43 1.00
CA GLU A 234 35.65 -5.94 -0.01
C GLU A 234 35.41 -6.64 -1.36
N LEU A 235 35.66 -5.92 -2.45
CA LEU A 235 35.54 -6.42 -3.80
C LEU A 235 36.56 -7.53 -4.01
N GLY A 236 36.09 -8.76 -4.21
CA GLY A 236 36.96 -9.91 -4.35
C GLY A 236 36.26 -11.15 -4.88
N VAL A 237 36.98 -12.28 -4.82
CA VAL A 237 36.50 -13.58 -5.33
C VAL A 237 35.24 -14.09 -4.62
N GLN A 238 34.98 -13.60 -3.41
CA GLN A 238 33.81 -13.97 -2.60
C GLN A 238 32.56 -13.17 -2.96
N THR A 239 32.70 -11.97 -3.55
CA THR A 239 31.58 -11.08 -3.88
C THR A 239 30.49 -11.77 -4.72
N PRO A 240 30.81 -12.55 -5.78
CA PRO A 240 29.79 -13.28 -6.54
C PRO A 240 29.03 -14.32 -5.70
N THR A 241 29.71 -14.98 -4.76
CA THR A 241 29.10 -15.97 -3.86
C THR A 241 28.14 -15.32 -2.88
N ILE A 242 28.50 -14.17 -2.31
CA ILE A 242 27.64 -13.37 -1.42
C ILE A 242 26.36 -12.96 -2.15
N VAL A 243 26.49 -12.43 -3.37
CA VAL A 243 25.35 -12.03 -4.19
C VAL A 243 24.48 -13.23 -4.58
N ALA A 244 25.10 -14.37 -4.95
CA ALA A 244 24.37 -15.59 -5.26
C ALA A 244 23.59 -16.14 -4.05
N ASN A 245 24.22 -16.20 -2.88
CA ASN A 245 23.57 -16.59 -1.63
C ASN A 245 22.35 -15.72 -1.32
N THR A 246 22.49 -14.41 -1.54
CA THR A 246 21.43 -13.43 -1.34
C THR A 246 20.21 -13.75 -2.21
N LEU A 247 20.41 -13.94 -3.51
CA LEU A 247 19.33 -14.22 -4.46
C LEU A 247 18.71 -15.61 -4.28
N ILE A 248 19.52 -16.63 -3.95
CA ILE A 248 19.03 -17.97 -3.67
C ILE A 248 18.09 -17.94 -2.46
N ALA A 249 18.51 -17.30 -1.36
CA ALA A 249 17.67 -17.21 -0.17
C ALA A 249 16.35 -16.46 -0.44
N ALA A 250 16.39 -15.37 -1.21
CA ALA A 250 15.20 -14.62 -1.64
C ALA A 250 14.19 -15.52 -2.37
N CYS A 251 14.67 -16.25 -3.38
CA CYS A 251 13.83 -17.16 -4.17
C CYS A 251 13.18 -18.24 -3.29
N PHE A 252 13.97 -18.90 -2.44
CA PHE A 252 13.47 -20.00 -1.63
C PHE A 252 12.59 -19.54 -0.45
N GLY A 253 12.76 -18.31 0.03
CA GLY A 253 11.82 -17.69 0.97
C GLY A 253 10.44 -17.46 0.35
N GLY A 254 10.39 -16.92 -0.88
CA GLY A 254 9.14 -16.75 -1.63
C GLY A 254 8.46 -18.09 -1.96
N LEU A 255 9.25 -19.09 -2.38
CA LEU A 255 8.74 -20.44 -2.68
C LEU A 255 8.13 -21.13 -1.46
N VAL A 256 8.76 -21.03 -0.28
CA VAL A 256 8.19 -21.62 0.94
C VAL A 256 6.92 -20.91 1.36
N ALA A 257 6.89 -19.57 1.30
CA ALA A 257 5.66 -18.83 1.60
C ALA A 257 4.52 -19.20 0.63
N LEU A 258 4.80 -19.37 -0.66
CA LEU A 258 3.85 -19.90 -1.65
C LEU A 258 3.34 -21.30 -1.25
N LEU A 259 4.25 -22.24 -1.01
CA LEU A 259 3.89 -23.63 -0.69
C LEU A 259 3.05 -23.72 0.59
N VAL A 260 3.43 -23.00 1.64
CA VAL A 260 2.70 -22.98 2.91
C VAL A 260 1.32 -22.36 2.70
N THR A 261 1.23 -21.19 2.08
CA THR A 261 -0.08 -20.53 1.90
C THR A 261 -1.01 -21.32 0.99
N TRP A 262 -0.50 -21.92 -0.08
CA TRP A 262 -1.29 -22.82 -0.92
C TRP A 262 -1.78 -24.04 -0.12
N SER A 263 -0.91 -24.71 0.63
CA SER A 263 -1.26 -25.94 1.35
C SER A 263 -2.35 -25.72 2.42
N PHE A 264 -2.33 -24.57 3.10
CA PHE A 264 -3.26 -24.29 4.21
C PHE A 264 -4.48 -23.46 3.79
N ALA A 265 -4.32 -22.49 2.88
CA ALA A 265 -5.40 -21.58 2.47
C ALA A 265 -6.01 -21.95 1.11
N GLY A 266 -5.44 -22.89 0.36
CA GLY A 266 -5.91 -23.29 -0.96
C GLY A 266 -5.64 -22.28 -2.09
N LEU A 267 -4.91 -21.20 -1.80
CA LEU A 267 -4.59 -20.13 -2.74
C LEU A 267 -3.22 -19.50 -2.48
N ALA A 268 -2.61 -18.96 -3.52
CA ALA A 268 -1.34 -18.23 -3.45
C ALA A 268 -1.56 -16.82 -2.88
N SER A 269 -1.19 -16.60 -1.62
CA SER A 269 -1.30 -15.27 -0.99
C SER A 269 -0.18 -14.36 -1.51
N VAL A 270 -0.54 -13.38 -2.34
CA VAL A 270 0.42 -12.45 -2.96
C VAL A 270 1.28 -11.73 -1.91
N GLU A 271 0.65 -11.20 -0.85
CA GLU A 271 1.33 -10.51 0.25
C GLU A 271 2.36 -11.42 0.96
N MET A 272 1.96 -12.65 1.29
CA MET A 272 2.84 -13.60 1.98
C MET A 272 4.01 -14.06 1.12
N ILE A 273 3.79 -14.24 -0.19
CA ILE A 273 4.86 -14.62 -1.12
C ILE A 273 5.89 -13.49 -1.22
N LEU A 274 5.42 -12.25 -1.40
CA LEU A 274 6.26 -11.05 -1.48
C LEU A 274 7.05 -10.84 -0.18
N ASN A 275 6.39 -10.93 0.98
CA ASN A 275 7.09 -10.86 2.26
C ASN A 275 7.99 -12.09 2.52
N GLY A 276 7.66 -13.26 1.97
CA GLY A 276 8.52 -14.45 2.03
C GLY A 276 9.85 -14.25 1.31
N VAL A 277 9.84 -13.57 0.16
CA VAL A 277 11.07 -13.16 -0.55
C VAL A 277 11.92 -12.27 0.35
N LEU A 278 11.31 -11.24 0.96
CA LEU A 278 12.01 -10.35 1.87
C LEU A 278 12.52 -11.07 3.13
N GLY A 279 11.74 -12.00 3.70
CA GLY A 279 12.16 -12.80 4.84
C GLY A 279 13.39 -13.66 4.55
N GLY A 280 13.48 -14.21 3.33
CA GLY A 280 14.66 -14.93 2.86
C GLY A 280 15.89 -14.02 2.72
N LEU A 281 15.71 -12.82 2.15
CA LEU A 281 16.75 -11.79 2.04
C LEU A 281 17.27 -11.35 3.42
N VAL A 282 16.37 -11.05 4.36
CA VAL A 282 16.73 -10.70 5.73
C VAL A 282 17.48 -11.84 6.41
N ALA A 283 17.00 -13.09 6.31
CA ALA A 283 17.61 -14.21 7.02
C ALA A 283 19.05 -14.53 6.54
N ILE A 284 19.35 -14.40 5.25
CA ILE A 284 20.72 -14.68 4.76
C ILE A 284 21.71 -13.55 5.07
N THR A 285 21.22 -12.34 5.39
CA THR A 285 22.04 -11.13 5.62
C THR A 285 23.10 -11.33 6.72
N ALA A 286 22.82 -12.14 7.75
CA ALA A 286 23.75 -12.42 8.85
C ALA A 286 25.00 -13.21 8.42
N GLY A 287 24.90 -14.02 7.36
CA GLY A 287 25.95 -14.98 7.01
C GLY A 287 26.16 -15.14 5.51
N ALA A 288 25.77 -14.16 4.70
CA ALA A 288 25.90 -14.26 3.24
C ALA A 288 27.36 -14.46 2.78
N ASP A 289 28.31 -14.02 3.59
CA ASP A 289 29.76 -14.20 3.45
C ASP A 289 30.23 -15.64 3.74
N VAL A 290 29.80 -16.22 4.85
CA VAL A 290 30.30 -17.53 5.32
C VAL A 290 29.50 -18.72 4.78
N MET A 291 28.28 -18.51 4.28
CA MET A 291 27.39 -19.59 3.88
C MET A 291 27.69 -20.15 2.48
N GLN A 292 27.40 -21.44 2.30
CA GLN A 292 27.37 -22.06 0.97
C GLN A 292 26.00 -21.88 0.30
N PRO A 293 25.91 -21.94 -1.04
CA PRO A 293 24.65 -21.83 -1.78
C PRO A 293 23.52 -22.78 -1.34
N VAL A 294 23.87 -24.00 -0.89
CA VAL A 294 22.87 -24.95 -0.39
C VAL A 294 22.35 -24.52 0.99
N SER A 295 23.23 -23.99 1.86
CA SER A 295 22.82 -23.45 3.15
C SER A 295 21.94 -22.21 2.96
N SER A 296 22.26 -21.32 2.03
CA SER A 296 21.45 -20.12 1.76
C SER A 296 20.05 -20.45 1.24
N MET A 297 19.89 -21.53 0.47
CA MET A 297 18.57 -22.08 0.13
C MET A 297 17.77 -22.43 1.38
N VAL A 298 18.33 -23.21 2.31
CA VAL A 298 17.65 -23.64 3.54
C VAL A 298 17.33 -22.44 4.43
N ILE A 299 18.26 -21.50 4.56
CA ILE A 299 18.06 -20.26 5.34
C ILE A 299 16.93 -19.43 4.72
N GLY A 300 16.88 -19.32 3.39
CA GLY A 300 15.77 -18.70 2.67
C GLY A 300 14.43 -19.34 3.01
N MET A 301 14.36 -20.67 2.97
CA MET A 301 13.16 -21.44 3.37
C MET A 301 12.72 -21.13 4.80
N LEU A 302 13.67 -21.08 5.76
CA LEU A 302 13.39 -20.74 7.14
C LEU A 302 12.91 -19.28 7.30
N GLY A 303 13.53 -18.36 6.56
CA GLY A 303 13.14 -16.94 6.50
C GLY A 303 11.71 -16.74 5.98
N GLY A 304 11.36 -17.38 4.87
CA GLY A 304 9.98 -17.34 4.34
C GLY A 304 8.97 -18.01 5.27
N GLY A 305 9.35 -19.13 5.89
CA GLY A 305 8.49 -19.85 6.84
C GLY A 305 8.20 -19.04 8.11
N VAL A 306 9.21 -18.37 8.68
CA VAL A 306 9.03 -17.56 9.89
C VAL A 306 8.16 -16.34 9.62
N VAL A 307 8.22 -15.75 8.42
CA VAL A 307 7.32 -14.64 8.03
C VAL A 307 5.86 -15.07 8.14
N VAL A 308 5.50 -16.23 7.59
CA VAL A 308 4.11 -16.72 7.65
C VAL A 308 3.71 -17.00 9.10
N LEU A 309 4.56 -17.69 9.87
CA LEU A 309 4.30 -18.03 11.27
C LEU A 309 4.14 -16.80 12.16
N ALA A 310 5.07 -15.84 12.04
CA ALA A 310 5.07 -14.61 12.81
C ALA A 310 3.86 -13.74 12.45
N THR A 311 3.47 -13.65 11.18
CA THR A 311 2.28 -12.89 10.77
C THR A 311 1.01 -13.45 11.41
N VAL A 312 0.82 -14.78 11.37
CA VAL A 312 -0.33 -15.44 12.03
C VAL A 312 -0.28 -15.23 13.56
N SER A 313 0.91 -15.26 14.15
CA SER A 313 1.10 -15.04 15.59
C SER A 313 0.73 -13.62 16.00
N LEU A 314 1.15 -12.60 15.26
CA LEU A 314 0.77 -11.20 15.51
C LEU A 314 -0.74 -11.01 15.42
N GLN A 315 -1.39 -11.60 14.42
CA GLN A 315 -2.85 -11.55 14.28
C GLN A 315 -3.57 -12.18 15.48
N ARG A 316 -3.09 -13.32 15.99
CA ARG A 316 -3.63 -13.96 17.21
C ARG A 316 -3.45 -13.10 18.45
N LEU A 317 -2.34 -12.35 18.52
CA LEU A 317 -2.05 -11.39 19.59
C LEU A 317 -2.75 -10.03 19.39
N ARG A 318 -3.55 -9.88 18.32
CA ARG A 318 -4.24 -8.64 17.93
C ARG A 318 -3.28 -7.46 17.73
N LEU A 319 -2.06 -7.76 17.27
CA LEU A 319 -1.07 -6.78 16.88
C LEU A 319 -1.19 -6.51 15.38
N ASP A 320 -1.36 -5.25 15.01
CA ASP A 320 -1.56 -4.82 13.64
C ASP A 320 -0.28 -4.24 13.05
N ASP A 321 0.44 -5.08 12.34
CA ASP A 321 1.50 -4.68 11.43
C ASP A 321 0.90 -4.51 10.02
N VAL A 322 1.09 -3.33 9.44
CA VAL A 322 0.44 -2.98 8.17
C VAL A 322 1.08 -3.67 6.99
N VAL A 323 2.41 -3.83 7.02
CA VAL A 323 3.18 -4.32 5.87
C VAL A 323 3.85 -5.67 6.14
N GLY A 324 3.79 -6.17 7.38
CA GLY A 324 4.52 -7.36 7.79
C GLY A 324 5.99 -7.08 8.10
N ALA A 325 6.32 -5.86 8.53
CA ALA A 325 7.68 -5.45 8.85
C ALA A 325 8.29 -6.27 10.00
N VAL A 326 7.55 -6.52 11.08
CA VAL A 326 8.01 -7.31 12.22
C VAL A 326 8.26 -8.77 11.81
N PRO A 327 7.34 -9.49 11.14
CA PRO A 327 7.61 -10.82 10.59
C PRO A 327 8.85 -10.89 9.70
N VAL A 328 9.00 -9.96 8.76
CA VAL A 328 10.11 -9.93 7.80
C VAL A 328 11.43 -9.62 8.49
N HIS A 329 11.49 -8.52 9.23
CA HIS A 329 12.74 -7.98 9.75
C HIS A 329 13.12 -8.56 11.10
N LEU A 330 12.21 -8.59 12.08
CA LEU A 330 12.51 -9.19 13.38
C LEU A 330 12.53 -10.72 13.29
N GLY A 331 11.50 -11.32 12.68
CA GLY A 331 11.41 -12.77 12.51
C GLY A 331 12.55 -13.31 11.64
N GLY A 332 12.73 -12.73 10.45
CA GLY A 332 13.84 -13.07 9.55
C GLY A 332 15.21 -12.81 10.18
N GLY A 333 15.37 -11.70 10.91
CA GLY A 333 16.64 -11.34 11.57
C GLY A 333 17.06 -12.34 12.63
N ILE A 334 16.11 -12.74 13.51
CA ILE A 334 16.34 -13.78 14.52
C ILE A 334 16.73 -15.11 13.86
N VAL A 335 15.99 -15.51 12.81
CA VAL A 335 16.31 -16.75 12.09
C VAL A 335 17.69 -16.68 11.45
N GLY A 336 18.05 -15.55 10.84
CA GLY A 336 19.33 -15.37 10.18
C GLY A 336 20.52 -15.49 11.11
N VAL A 337 20.51 -14.76 12.21
CA VAL A 337 21.61 -14.76 13.19
C VAL A 337 21.80 -16.13 13.84
N LEU A 338 20.71 -16.81 14.18
CA LEU A 338 20.77 -18.17 14.72
C LEU A 338 21.21 -19.19 13.65
N ALA A 339 20.82 -18.99 12.39
CA ALA A 339 21.24 -19.83 11.29
C ALA A 339 22.75 -19.75 11.04
N VAL A 340 23.40 -18.60 11.31
CA VAL A 340 24.86 -18.48 11.26
C VAL A 340 25.52 -19.55 12.14
N ALA A 341 25.17 -19.63 13.41
CA ALA A 341 25.77 -20.63 14.30
C ALA A 341 25.49 -22.08 13.89
N LEU A 342 24.39 -22.35 13.18
CA LEU A 342 23.99 -23.70 12.79
C LEU A 342 24.65 -24.15 11.47
N PHE A 343 24.69 -23.26 10.47
CA PHE A 343 25.03 -23.60 9.09
C PHE A 343 26.39 -23.07 8.62
N CYS A 344 27.03 -22.18 9.39
CA CYS A 344 28.38 -21.70 9.12
C CYS A 344 29.35 -22.91 8.98
N PRO A 345 30.28 -22.92 8.02
CA PRO A 345 31.29 -23.96 7.93
C PRO A 345 32.11 -24.08 9.22
N VAL A 346 32.57 -25.28 9.57
CA VAL A 346 33.34 -25.49 10.81
C VAL A 346 34.64 -24.65 10.83
N ALA A 347 35.25 -24.43 9.67
CA ALA A 347 36.45 -23.62 9.52
C ALA A 347 36.25 -22.11 9.82
N GLU A 348 35.01 -21.64 9.75
CA GLU A 348 34.64 -20.24 9.98
C GLU A 348 34.11 -20.03 11.43
N VAL A 349 34.05 -21.09 12.25
CA VAL A 349 33.65 -20.98 13.66
C VAL A 349 34.87 -20.57 14.49
N PRO A 350 34.75 -19.58 15.41
CA PRO A 350 35.85 -19.22 16.31
C PRO A 350 36.36 -20.44 17.10
N GLU A 351 37.65 -20.74 16.97
CA GLU A 351 38.27 -21.95 17.50
C GLU A 351 38.14 -22.06 19.03
N ASP A 352 38.23 -20.92 19.72
CA ASP A 352 38.15 -20.78 21.17
C ASP A 352 36.73 -21.01 21.72
N LEU A 353 35.70 -20.74 20.91
CA LEU A 353 34.30 -20.94 21.29
C LEU A 353 33.79 -22.34 20.94
N GLY A 354 34.25 -22.88 19.80
CA GLY A 354 33.62 -24.02 19.15
C GLY A 354 32.15 -23.77 18.78
N ARG A 355 31.50 -24.78 18.18
CA ARG A 355 30.12 -24.64 17.66
C ARG A 355 29.09 -24.24 18.72
N SER A 356 29.19 -24.83 19.91
CA SER A 356 28.27 -24.57 21.01
C SER A 356 28.47 -23.18 21.62
N GLY A 357 29.73 -22.75 21.82
CA GLY A 357 30.03 -21.40 22.30
C GLY A 357 29.57 -20.35 21.31
N PHE A 358 29.85 -20.57 20.03
CA PHE A 358 29.40 -19.68 18.95
C PHE A 358 27.88 -19.58 18.89
N PHE A 359 27.14 -20.70 19.02
CA PHE A 359 25.69 -20.65 19.12
C PHE A 359 25.18 -19.82 20.30
N LEU A 360 25.81 -19.94 21.48
CA LEU A 360 25.44 -19.15 22.65
C LEU A 360 25.70 -17.65 22.44
N VAL A 361 26.79 -17.30 21.75
CA VAL A 361 27.11 -15.90 21.40
C VAL A 361 26.09 -15.36 20.40
N GLN A 362 25.74 -16.11 19.34
CA GLN A 362 24.68 -15.71 18.40
C GLN A 362 23.33 -15.52 19.10
N LEU A 363 22.98 -16.42 20.03
CA LEU A 363 21.77 -16.32 20.83
C LEU A 363 21.79 -15.09 21.75
N LEU A 364 22.93 -14.82 22.40
CA LEU A 364 23.12 -13.65 23.25
C LEU A 364 22.95 -12.35 22.47
N GLY A 365 23.66 -12.19 21.35
CA GLY A 365 23.55 -10.99 20.51
C GLY A 365 22.12 -10.79 20.00
N THR A 366 21.45 -11.87 19.57
CA THR A 366 20.03 -11.82 19.17
C THR A 366 19.13 -11.37 20.31
N ALA A 367 19.28 -11.94 21.51
CA ALA A 367 18.47 -11.57 22.68
C ALA A 367 18.69 -10.11 23.08
N VAL A 368 19.95 -9.64 23.03
CA VAL A 368 20.33 -8.26 23.28
C VAL A 368 19.73 -7.33 22.23
N CYS A 369 19.79 -7.70 20.94
CA CYS A 369 19.16 -6.95 19.85
C CYS A 369 17.67 -6.73 20.09
N VAL A 370 16.94 -7.80 20.42
CA VAL A 370 15.49 -7.75 20.68
C VAL A 370 15.23 -6.89 21.92
N ALA A 371 15.93 -7.14 23.03
CA ALA A 371 15.73 -6.41 24.28
C ALA A 371 16.05 -4.92 24.15
N TRP A 372 17.16 -4.58 23.48
CA TRP A 372 17.58 -3.20 23.24
C TRP A 372 16.63 -2.48 22.28
N GLY A 373 16.41 -3.04 21.08
CA GLY A 373 15.57 -2.43 20.07
C GLY A 373 14.12 -2.25 20.53
N TRP A 374 13.54 -3.28 21.15
CA TRP A 374 12.18 -3.19 21.70
C TRP A 374 12.12 -2.26 22.91
N GLY A 375 13.05 -2.42 23.87
CA GLY A 375 13.04 -1.64 25.12
C GLY A 375 13.27 -0.14 24.88
N MET A 376 14.28 0.21 24.10
CA MET A 376 14.56 1.61 23.75
C MET A 376 13.53 2.19 22.78
N GLY A 377 13.04 1.39 21.83
CA GLY A 377 11.95 1.79 20.95
C GLY A 377 10.68 2.12 21.74
N TRP A 378 10.30 1.26 22.69
CA TRP A 378 9.17 1.48 23.59
C TRP A 378 9.35 2.75 24.41
N LEU A 379 10.50 2.90 25.06
CA LEU A 379 10.82 4.09 25.86
C LEU A 379 10.73 5.37 25.03
N LEU A 380 11.32 5.37 23.82
CA LEU A 380 11.32 6.52 22.95
C LEU A 380 9.90 6.87 22.45
N TRP A 381 9.06 5.87 22.12
CA TRP A 381 7.65 6.12 21.81
C TRP A 381 6.92 6.81 22.96
N LEU A 382 7.14 6.37 24.20
CA LEU A 382 6.53 7.01 25.38
C LEU A 382 7.00 8.46 25.55
N ILE A 383 8.30 8.72 25.40
CA ILE A 383 8.87 10.07 25.49
C ILE A 383 8.28 10.98 24.41
N ILE A 384 8.22 10.52 23.16
CA ILE A 384 7.61 11.28 22.06
C ILE A 384 6.12 11.53 22.35
N GLY A 385 5.42 10.54 22.92
CA GLY A 385 4.01 10.65 23.31
C GLY A 385 3.73 11.71 24.37
N TRP A 386 4.73 12.11 25.16
CA TRP A 386 4.62 13.24 26.09
C TRP A 386 4.78 14.60 25.39
N ILE A 387 5.45 14.64 24.23
CA ILE A 387 5.70 15.87 23.47
C ILE A 387 4.55 16.12 22.49
N THR A 388 4.04 15.07 21.84
CA THR A 388 3.07 15.18 20.76
C THR A 388 2.20 13.91 20.67
N PRO A 389 0.92 14.01 20.27
CA PRO A 389 0.08 12.83 20.08
C PRO A 389 0.68 11.85 19.07
N LEU A 390 0.84 10.59 19.45
CA LEU A 390 1.40 9.57 18.56
C LEU A 390 0.43 9.14 17.46
N ARG A 391 -0.86 9.05 17.81
CA ARG A 391 -1.90 8.47 16.97
C ARG A 391 -2.86 9.54 16.44
N THR A 392 -3.34 9.34 15.22
CA THR A 392 -4.46 10.11 14.66
C THR A 392 -5.78 9.76 15.37
N GLY A 393 -6.71 10.73 15.38
CA GLY A 393 -8.05 10.51 15.92
C GLY A 393 -8.90 9.60 15.01
N PRO A 394 -10.00 9.00 15.51
CA PRO A 394 -10.84 8.08 14.73
C PRO A 394 -11.36 8.68 13.42
N GLY A 395 -11.78 9.96 13.43
CA GLY A 395 -12.24 10.65 12.22
C GLY A 395 -11.11 10.91 11.22
N GLU A 396 -9.92 11.29 11.70
CA GLU A 396 -8.73 11.51 10.86
C GLU A 396 -8.27 10.20 10.18
N GLU A 397 -8.31 9.08 10.91
CA GLU A 397 -7.99 7.75 10.38
C GLU A 397 -9.05 7.27 9.37
N GLN A 398 -10.33 7.62 9.56
CA GLN A 398 -11.40 7.31 8.61
C GLN A 398 -11.24 8.09 7.30
N VAL A 399 -10.96 9.39 7.36
CA VAL A 399 -10.75 10.22 6.17
C VAL A 399 -9.43 9.84 5.46
N GLY A 400 -8.38 9.49 6.22
CA GLY A 400 -7.07 9.12 5.70
C GLY A 400 -6.01 10.21 5.88
N LEU A 401 -4.77 9.79 6.06
CA LEU A 401 -3.65 10.68 6.41
C LEU A 401 -3.15 11.52 5.23
N ASN A 402 -3.49 11.17 3.99
CA ASN A 402 -3.23 12.05 2.84
C ASN A 402 -3.93 13.40 3.05
N PHE A 403 -5.18 13.37 3.52
CA PHE A 403 -5.94 14.58 3.74
C PHE A 403 -5.76 15.16 5.15
N SER A 404 -5.79 14.33 6.20
CA SER A 404 -5.76 14.84 7.58
C SER A 404 -4.43 15.47 7.97
N GLU A 405 -3.31 14.98 7.44
CA GLU A 405 -1.97 15.52 7.70
C GLU A 405 -1.47 16.40 6.55
N HIS A 406 -1.69 16.00 5.29
CA HIS A 406 -1.07 16.67 4.13
C HIS A 406 -2.03 17.48 3.28
N ARG A 407 -3.33 17.48 3.60
CA ARG A 407 -4.39 18.17 2.84
C ARG A 407 -4.46 17.80 1.36
N VAL A 408 -3.90 16.65 0.98
CA VAL A 408 -3.97 16.13 -0.39
C VAL A 408 -5.18 15.21 -0.51
N ARG A 409 -6.06 15.51 -1.47
CA ARG A 409 -7.22 14.68 -1.80
C ARG A 409 -6.83 13.65 -2.85
N ASP A 410 -7.31 12.42 -2.68
CA ASP A 410 -7.24 11.37 -3.69
C ASP A 410 -8.61 11.31 -4.37
N SER A 411 -8.66 11.78 -5.63
CA SER A 411 -9.90 11.91 -6.40
C SER A 411 -10.66 10.60 -6.55
N PHE A 412 -9.98 9.45 -6.59
CA PHE A 412 -10.61 8.12 -6.67
C PHE A 412 -11.18 7.68 -5.31
N ALA A 413 -10.45 7.92 -4.23
CA ALA A 413 -10.94 7.65 -2.88
C ALA A 413 -12.14 8.53 -2.52
N GLU A 414 -12.10 9.80 -2.91
CA GLU A 414 -13.18 10.75 -2.71
C GLU A 414 -14.43 10.35 -3.51
N LEU A 415 -14.25 9.93 -4.77
CA LEU A 415 -15.34 9.37 -5.56
C LEU A 415 -15.95 8.13 -4.91
N SER A 416 -15.15 7.18 -4.45
CA SER A 416 -15.65 5.95 -3.81
C SER A 416 -16.48 6.28 -2.57
N GLN A 417 -16.05 7.25 -1.76
CA GLN A 417 -16.81 7.71 -0.60
C GLN A 417 -18.11 8.40 -0.98
N LEU A 418 -18.09 9.22 -2.04
CA LEU A 418 -19.30 9.88 -2.57
C LEU A 418 -20.30 8.85 -3.11
N MET A 419 -19.84 7.82 -3.81
CA MET A 419 -20.69 6.73 -4.28
C MET A 419 -21.31 5.96 -3.11
N ALA A 420 -20.54 5.66 -2.06
CA ALA A 420 -21.06 5.00 -0.86
C ALA A 420 -22.07 5.88 -0.09
N ALA A 421 -21.85 7.20 -0.04
CA ALA A 421 -22.78 8.16 0.55
C ALA A 421 -24.08 8.25 -0.25
N SER A 422 -23.99 8.31 -1.58
CA SER A 422 -25.13 8.26 -2.48
C SER A 422 -25.96 6.99 -2.29
N ALA A 423 -25.31 5.83 -2.15
CA ALA A 423 -25.98 4.56 -1.88
C ALA A 423 -26.75 4.54 -0.54
N ARG A 424 -26.40 5.42 0.42
CA ARG A 424 -27.13 5.61 1.68
C ARG A 424 -28.21 6.70 1.60
N GLY A 425 -28.42 7.30 0.43
CA GLY A 425 -29.40 8.36 0.22
C GLY A 425 -28.91 9.75 0.66
N GLU A 426 -27.60 9.94 0.86
CA GLU A 426 -27.03 11.25 1.18
C GLU A 426 -26.92 12.11 -0.10
N PRO A 427 -27.25 13.42 -0.04
CA PRO A 427 -27.07 14.32 -1.17
C PRO A 427 -25.58 14.53 -1.47
N VAL A 428 -25.17 14.23 -2.71
CA VAL A 428 -23.76 14.27 -3.15
C VAL A 428 -23.49 15.22 -4.32
N SER A 429 -24.52 15.85 -4.88
CA SER A 429 -24.43 16.68 -6.09
C SER A 429 -23.41 17.82 -6.00
N ASP A 430 -23.40 18.54 -4.88
CA ASP A 430 -22.49 19.67 -4.69
C ASP A 430 -21.05 19.19 -4.44
N ARG A 431 -20.90 18.07 -3.73
CA ARG A 431 -19.60 17.45 -3.43
C ARG A 431 -18.96 16.80 -4.65
N LEU A 432 -19.76 16.30 -5.59
CA LEU A 432 -19.28 15.78 -6.88
C LEU A 432 -18.72 16.89 -7.79
N ARG A 433 -19.25 18.11 -7.68
CA ARG A 433 -18.73 19.28 -8.42
C ARG A 433 -17.40 19.79 -7.89
N GLU A 434 -17.05 19.43 -6.66
CA GLU A 434 -15.78 19.78 -6.02
C GLU A 434 -14.63 18.81 -6.36
N LEU A 435 -14.89 17.70 -7.07
CA LEU A 435 -13.82 16.82 -7.55
C LEU A 435 -12.97 17.57 -8.59
N GLU A 436 -11.71 17.83 -8.25
CA GLU A 436 -10.73 18.42 -9.17
C GLU A 436 -10.43 17.51 -10.38
N ASP A 437 -10.12 18.12 -11.53
CA ASP A 437 -9.95 17.47 -12.84
C ASP A 437 -9.07 16.21 -12.82
N GLY A 438 -9.54 15.14 -13.48
CA GLY A 438 -8.83 13.85 -13.64
C GLY A 438 -9.75 12.69 -14.06
N GLU A 439 -9.19 11.50 -14.33
CA GLU A 439 -9.95 10.30 -14.73
C GLU A 439 -11.01 9.88 -13.69
N ALA A 440 -10.73 10.11 -12.39
CA ALA A 440 -11.70 9.87 -11.33
C ALA A 440 -12.86 10.85 -11.39
N ALA A 441 -12.60 12.15 -11.66
CA ALA A 441 -13.65 13.14 -11.76
C ALA A 441 -14.53 12.89 -12.99
N SER A 442 -13.93 12.50 -14.12
CA SER A 442 -14.69 12.14 -15.32
C SER A 442 -15.54 10.88 -15.13
N PHE A 443 -14.99 9.83 -14.51
CA PHE A 443 -15.74 8.64 -14.15
C PHE A 443 -16.84 8.95 -13.11
N GLY A 444 -16.54 9.77 -12.12
CA GLY A 444 -17.48 10.18 -11.08
C GLY A 444 -18.64 11.01 -11.60
N MET A 445 -18.36 11.95 -12.51
CA MET A 445 -19.38 12.70 -13.24
C MET A 445 -20.21 11.77 -14.14
N ALA A 446 -19.59 10.79 -14.79
CA ALA A 446 -20.32 9.80 -15.60
C ALA A 446 -21.28 8.95 -14.76
N VAL A 447 -20.84 8.46 -13.60
CA VAL A 447 -21.69 7.73 -12.65
C VAL A 447 -22.79 8.61 -12.07
N ALA A 448 -22.48 9.84 -11.67
CA ALA A 448 -23.46 10.78 -11.14
C ALA A 448 -24.52 11.14 -12.18
N LYS A 449 -24.10 11.37 -13.43
CA LYS A 449 -25.00 11.58 -14.56
C LYS A 449 -25.89 10.36 -14.77
N ALA A 450 -25.33 9.16 -14.80
CA ALA A 450 -26.12 7.92 -14.96
C ALA A 450 -27.14 7.72 -13.83
N LEU A 451 -26.78 8.04 -12.58
CA LEU A 451 -27.71 7.99 -11.43
C LEU A 451 -28.82 9.03 -11.55
N HIS A 452 -28.48 10.27 -11.94
CA HIS A 452 -29.44 11.35 -12.16
C HIS A 452 -30.42 11.01 -13.30
N ASP A 453 -29.91 10.50 -14.42
CA ASP A 453 -30.70 10.11 -15.58
C ASP A 453 -31.63 8.93 -15.24
N HIS A 454 -31.17 7.99 -14.40
CA HIS A 454 -31.99 6.88 -13.90
C HIS A 454 -33.13 7.36 -12.99
N GLU A 455 -32.86 8.29 -12.07
CA GLU A 455 -33.86 8.85 -11.16
C GLU A 455 -34.89 9.72 -11.89
N HIS A 456 -34.44 10.55 -12.84
CA HIS A 456 -35.29 11.35 -13.70
C HIS A 456 -36.19 10.46 -14.58
N SER A 457 -35.65 9.38 -15.15
CA SER A 457 -36.42 8.39 -15.92
C SER A 457 -37.44 7.64 -15.06
N ARG A 458 -37.18 7.44 -13.77
CA ARG A 458 -38.13 6.86 -12.82
C ARG A 458 -39.27 7.83 -12.50
N LEU A 459 -38.97 9.09 -12.18
CA LEU A 459 -39.98 10.11 -11.90
C LEU A 459 -40.88 10.38 -13.11
N PHE A 460 -40.29 10.43 -14.30
CA PHE A 460 -41.02 10.59 -15.56
C PHE A 460 -42.06 9.48 -15.78
N ARG A 461 -41.70 8.21 -15.49
CA ARG A 461 -42.62 7.07 -15.61
C ARG A 461 -43.80 7.14 -14.64
N LEU A 462 -43.58 7.66 -13.43
CA LEU A 462 -44.63 7.85 -12.43
C LEU A 462 -45.61 8.96 -12.86
N ASP A 463 -45.10 10.11 -13.32
CA ASP A 463 -45.95 11.21 -13.85
C ASP A 463 -46.73 10.77 -15.10
N LEU A 464 -46.12 9.99 -15.99
CA LEU A 464 -46.79 9.42 -17.15
C LEU A 464 -47.94 8.48 -16.75
N ALA A 465 -47.73 7.61 -15.76
CA ALA A 465 -48.76 6.71 -15.26
C ALA A 465 -49.96 7.48 -14.69
N ASP A 466 -49.71 8.52 -13.89
CA ASP A 466 -50.76 9.36 -13.28
C ASP A 466 -51.55 10.15 -14.34
N ARG A 467 -50.88 10.71 -15.35
CA ARG A 467 -51.54 11.44 -16.45
C ARG A 467 -52.40 10.53 -17.31
N LEU A 468 -51.91 9.32 -17.61
CA LEU A 468 -52.69 8.32 -18.33
C LEU A 468 -53.92 7.89 -17.51
N ALA A 469 -53.78 7.76 -16.19
CA ALA A 469 -54.90 7.42 -15.29
C ALA A 469 -55.96 8.50 -15.24
N TYR A 470 -55.56 9.77 -15.21
CA TYR A 470 -56.46 10.91 -15.27
C TYR A 470 -57.24 10.95 -16.60
N LEU A 471 -56.53 10.81 -17.72
CA LEU A 471 -57.15 10.90 -19.05
C LEU A 471 -58.05 9.70 -19.38
N ALA A 472 -57.72 8.50 -18.90
CA ALA A 472 -58.58 7.32 -19.03
C ALA A 472 -59.94 7.52 -18.34
N ARG A 473 -59.95 8.10 -17.12
CA ARG A 473 -61.19 8.45 -16.43
C ARG A 473 -62.00 9.51 -17.18
N GLU A 474 -61.32 10.49 -17.79
CA GLU A 474 -62.00 11.54 -18.58
C GLU A 474 -62.71 10.96 -19.82
N ILE A 475 -62.18 9.87 -20.41
CA ILE A 475 -62.86 9.11 -21.48
C ILE A 475 -64.11 8.40 -20.94
N GLU A 476 -64.00 7.72 -19.79
CA GLU A 476 -65.13 6.99 -19.17
C GLU A 476 -66.26 7.93 -18.76
N GLU A 477 -65.93 9.11 -18.22
CA GLU A 477 -66.87 10.14 -17.77
C GLU A 477 -67.53 10.92 -18.92
N SER A 478 -66.95 10.90 -20.13
CA SER A 478 -67.45 11.63 -21.30
C SER A 478 -68.77 11.05 -21.88
N GLY A 479 -69.28 9.93 -21.36
CA GLY A 479 -70.67 9.50 -21.51
C GLY A 479 -71.17 9.37 -22.95
N VAL A 480 -70.59 8.47 -23.75
CA VAL A 480 -71.08 8.19 -25.12
C VAL A 480 -72.36 7.34 -25.07
N SER A 481 -73.54 7.97 -25.12
CA SER A 481 -74.83 7.25 -25.16
C SER A 481 -75.18 6.76 -26.58
N SER A 482 -75.64 5.52 -26.65
CA SER A 482 -75.97 4.72 -27.83
C SER A 482 -77.05 5.31 -28.74
N GLY A 483 -76.79 5.32 -30.05
CA GLY A 483 -77.80 5.55 -31.09
C GLY A 483 -77.24 5.53 -32.51
N GLU A 484 -76.17 6.30 -32.78
CA GLU A 484 -75.49 6.36 -34.09
C GLU A 484 -73.95 6.30 -33.98
N MET A 485 -73.43 6.14 -32.77
CA MET A 485 -71.99 6.22 -32.41
C MET A 485 -71.37 4.88 -32.00
N ALA A 486 -71.96 3.73 -32.36
CA ALA A 486 -71.50 2.41 -31.88
C ALA A 486 -70.02 2.10 -32.23
N VAL A 487 -69.57 2.55 -33.42
CA VAL A 487 -68.18 2.41 -33.87
C VAL A 487 -67.22 3.25 -33.02
N ILE A 488 -67.65 4.46 -32.62
CA ILE A 488 -66.85 5.38 -31.82
C ILE A 488 -66.80 4.90 -30.37
N THR A 489 -67.91 4.41 -29.82
CA THR A 489 -67.93 3.77 -28.49
C THR A 489 -66.99 2.57 -28.44
N SER A 490 -67.03 1.67 -29.43
CA SER A 490 -66.14 0.49 -29.48
C SER A 490 -64.66 0.90 -29.50
N ARG A 491 -64.28 1.85 -30.37
CA ARG A 491 -62.89 2.33 -30.48
C ARG A 491 -62.41 3.05 -29.22
N MET A 492 -63.29 3.77 -28.53
CA MET A 492 -62.95 4.43 -27.26
C MET A 492 -62.76 3.42 -26.11
N THR A 493 -63.54 2.35 -26.09
CA THR A 493 -63.34 1.25 -25.14
C THR A 493 -62.00 0.55 -25.39
N ASP A 494 -61.68 0.23 -26.65
CA ASP A 494 -60.40 -0.39 -27.02
C ASP A 494 -59.20 0.49 -26.62
N LEU A 495 -59.32 1.80 -26.82
CA LEU A 495 -58.32 2.80 -26.42
C LEU A 495 -58.17 2.87 -24.89
N SER A 496 -59.28 2.85 -24.14
CA SER A 496 -59.25 2.83 -22.68
C SER A 496 -58.55 1.57 -22.15
N ASP A 497 -58.91 0.39 -22.66
CA ASP A 497 -58.28 -0.88 -22.31
C ASP A 497 -56.79 -0.89 -22.64
N PHE A 498 -56.38 -0.26 -23.76
CA PHE A 498 -54.98 -0.14 -24.13
C PHE A 498 -54.21 0.79 -23.17
N ILE A 499 -54.79 1.92 -22.78
CA ILE A 499 -54.21 2.83 -21.78
C ILE A 499 -54.06 2.12 -20.42
N GLN A 500 -55.05 1.34 -19.99
CA GLN A 500 -54.98 0.55 -18.76
C GLN A 500 -53.87 -0.52 -18.80
N ARG A 501 -53.65 -1.16 -19.96
CA ARG A 501 -52.53 -2.09 -20.14
C ARG A 501 -51.17 -1.40 -20.00
N ILE A 502 -51.02 -0.19 -20.54
CA ILE A 502 -49.79 0.61 -20.37
C ILE A 502 -49.58 0.97 -18.90
N GLN A 503 -50.65 1.34 -18.18
CA GLN A 503 -50.59 1.63 -16.75
C GLN A 503 -50.16 0.42 -15.93
N HIS A 504 -50.72 -0.75 -16.19
CA HIS A 504 -50.36 -1.98 -15.50
C HIS A 504 -48.90 -2.39 -15.78
N TYR A 505 -48.46 -2.24 -17.03
CA TYR A 505 -47.07 -2.45 -17.40
C TYR A 505 -46.13 -1.49 -16.65
N LEU A 506 -46.49 -0.21 -16.57
CA LEU A 506 -45.76 0.81 -15.81
C LEU A 506 -45.75 0.55 -14.31
N SER A 507 -46.84 0.01 -13.72
CA SER A 507 -46.90 -0.31 -12.29
C SER A 507 -45.96 -1.46 -11.94
N ASP A 508 -45.93 -2.48 -12.78
CA ASP A 508 -45.19 -3.72 -12.53
C ASP A 508 -43.69 -3.52 -12.79
N HIS A 509 -43.34 -2.68 -13.75
CA HIS A 509 -41.95 -2.47 -14.19
C HIS A 509 -41.41 -1.08 -13.81
N ARG A 510 -41.98 -0.46 -12.78
CA ARG A 510 -41.65 0.92 -12.34
C ARG A 510 -40.17 1.14 -11.96
N GLN A 511 -39.44 0.07 -11.65
CA GLN A 511 -38.01 0.10 -11.28
C GLN A 511 -37.10 -0.50 -12.36
N GLU A 512 -37.63 -1.03 -13.46
CA GLU A 512 -36.84 -1.80 -14.42
C GLU A 512 -36.44 -0.93 -15.62
N SER A 513 -35.14 -0.76 -15.86
CA SER A 513 -34.63 0.00 -17.01
C SER A 513 -34.87 -0.73 -18.34
N SER A 514 -34.91 -2.06 -18.31
CA SER A 514 -35.23 -2.95 -19.44
C SER A 514 -36.64 -2.73 -20.00
N ALA A 515 -37.52 -2.06 -19.25
CA ALA A 515 -38.89 -1.80 -19.67
C ALA A 515 -39.03 -0.62 -20.64
N ILE A 516 -37.99 0.23 -20.79
CA ILE A 516 -38.04 1.46 -21.60
C ILE A 516 -38.29 1.18 -23.10
N PRO A 517 -37.60 0.24 -23.77
CA PRO A 517 -37.85 -0.04 -25.18
C PRO A 517 -39.29 -0.52 -25.46
N VAL A 518 -39.83 -1.34 -24.55
CA VAL A 518 -41.21 -1.82 -24.62
C VAL A 518 -42.20 -0.67 -24.41
N LEU A 519 -41.91 0.25 -23.49
CA LEU A 519 -42.75 1.43 -23.26
C LEU A 519 -42.77 2.36 -24.48
N ILE A 520 -41.64 2.53 -25.18
CA ILE A 520 -41.57 3.30 -26.43
C ILE A 520 -42.47 2.66 -27.51
N ASP A 521 -42.43 1.33 -27.65
CA ASP A 521 -43.29 0.60 -28.59
C ASP A 521 -44.78 0.72 -28.22
N LEU A 522 -45.11 0.60 -26.92
CA LEU A 522 -46.48 0.78 -26.44
C LEU A 522 -47.01 2.20 -26.68
N LEU A 523 -46.19 3.23 -26.46
CA LEU A 523 -46.57 4.62 -26.74
C LEU A 523 -46.71 4.90 -28.23
N GLN A 524 -45.92 4.23 -29.08
CA GLN A 524 -46.09 4.32 -30.53
C GLN A 524 -47.45 3.73 -30.95
N ARG A 525 -47.79 2.54 -30.46
CA ARG A 525 -49.08 1.91 -30.75
C ARG A 525 -50.25 2.71 -30.21
N LEU A 526 -50.09 3.37 -29.05
CA LEU A 526 -51.09 4.27 -28.50
C LEU A 526 -51.33 5.46 -29.45
N ASP A 527 -50.24 6.02 -29.98
CA ASP A 527 -50.29 7.12 -30.94
C ASP A 527 -51.03 6.72 -32.23
N ASP A 528 -50.73 5.54 -32.75
CA ASP A 528 -51.38 4.99 -33.95
C ASP A 528 -52.89 4.79 -33.71
N GLN A 529 -53.28 4.22 -32.56
CA GLN A 529 -54.69 4.07 -32.18
C GLN A 529 -55.41 5.41 -31.99
N LEU A 530 -54.73 6.43 -31.45
CA LEU A 530 -55.29 7.77 -31.28
C LEU A 530 -55.54 8.45 -32.62
N GLN A 531 -54.64 8.29 -33.59
CA GLN A 531 -54.82 8.81 -34.96
C GLN A 531 -56.02 8.16 -35.65
N GLU A 532 -56.19 6.85 -35.52
CA GLU A 532 -57.36 6.14 -36.04
C GLU A 532 -58.66 6.60 -35.37
N CYS A 533 -58.62 6.81 -34.04
CA CYS A 533 -59.76 7.32 -33.30
C CYS A 533 -60.13 8.74 -33.73
N GLN A 534 -59.14 9.59 -34.00
CA GLN A 534 -59.34 10.96 -34.46
C GLN A 534 -60.05 11.02 -35.83
N GLN A 535 -59.74 10.10 -36.74
CA GLN A 535 -60.41 9.98 -38.05
C GLN A 535 -61.88 9.56 -37.93
N CYS A 536 -62.25 8.91 -36.84
CA CYS A 536 -63.62 8.47 -36.59
C CYS A 536 -64.47 9.53 -35.89
N LEU A 537 -63.89 10.65 -35.46
CA LEU A 537 -64.63 11.70 -34.75
C LEU A 537 -65.24 12.72 -35.72
N PRO A 538 -66.46 13.21 -35.46
CA PRO A 538 -67.08 14.23 -36.30
C PRO A 538 -66.27 15.54 -36.27
N ASP A 539 -66.19 16.25 -37.40
CA ASP A 539 -65.30 17.41 -37.68
C ASP A 539 -65.37 18.60 -36.71
N ASN A 540 -66.26 18.57 -35.71
CA ASN A 540 -66.44 19.64 -34.76
C ASN A 540 -65.39 19.57 -33.62
N ARG A 541 -64.24 20.21 -33.83
CA ARG A 541 -63.07 20.28 -32.92
C ARG A 541 -63.36 20.77 -31.48
N ASN A 542 -64.59 21.17 -31.17
CA ASN A 542 -64.99 21.67 -29.85
C ASN A 542 -65.68 20.62 -28.94
N GLN A 543 -65.85 19.37 -29.36
CA GLN A 543 -66.43 18.33 -28.50
C GLN A 543 -65.44 17.87 -27.41
N PRO A 544 -65.93 17.52 -26.19
CA PRO A 544 -65.10 17.06 -25.08
C PRO A 544 -64.15 15.90 -25.45
N LEU A 545 -64.67 14.91 -26.18
CA LEU A 545 -63.91 13.71 -26.56
C LEU A 545 -62.76 14.01 -27.53
N ALA A 546 -62.98 14.89 -28.51
CA ALA A 546 -61.94 15.32 -29.46
C ALA A 546 -60.77 16.01 -28.73
N LYS A 547 -61.07 16.81 -27.69
CA LYS A 547 -60.05 17.45 -26.85
C LYS A 547 -59.28 16.46 -25.96
N VAL A 548 -59.90 15.35 -25.56
CA VAL A 548 -59.23 14.29 -24.79
C VAL A 548 -58.28 13.50 -25.69
N VAL A 549 -58.73 13.12 -26.90
CA VAL A 549 -57.88 12.43 -27.90
C VAL A 549 -56.69 13.29 -28.32
N GLU A 550 -56.88 14.59 -28.55
CA GLU A 550 -55.77 15.52 -28.87
C GLU A 550 -54.77 15.65 -27.70
N ARG A 551 -55.27 15.71 -26.46
CA ARG A 551 -54.41 15.73 -25.26
C ARG A 551 -53.61 14.43 -25.14
N LEU A 552 -54.24 13.27 -25.37
CA LEU A 552 -53.58 11.97 -25.35
C LEU A 552 -52.52 11.85 -26.45
N HIS A 553 -52.82 12.30 -27.67
CA HIS A 553 -51.86 12.29 -28.78
C HIS A 553 -50.63 13.14 -28.44
N SER A 554 -50.86 14.36 -27.94
CA SER A 554 -49.79 15.25 -27.51
C SER A 554 -48.97 14.69 -26.34
N LEU A 555 -49.58 13.89 -25.45
CA LEU A 555 -48.92 13.26 -24.31
C LEU A 555 -48.08 12.06 -24.77
N ALA A 556 -48.64 11.19 -25.62
CA ALA A 556 -47.96 10.02 -26.17
C ALA A 556 -46.73 10.42 -26.99
N GLU A 557 -46.87 11.41 -27.88
CA GLU A 557 -45.78 11.90 -28.72
C GLU A 557 -44.66 12.55 -27.88
N ARG A 558 -45.02 13.43 -26.93
CA ARG A 558 -44.05 14.07 -26.02
C ARG A 558 -43.33 13.05 -25.16
N SER A 559 -44.06 12.05 -24.66
CA SER A 559 -43.50 11.03 -23.77
C SER A 559 -42.59 10.07 -24.50
N ARG A 560 -42.95 9.68 -25.73
CA ARG A 560 -42.10 8.88 -26.60
C ARG A 560 -40.80 9.61 -26.94
N ARG A 561 -40.87 10.89 -27.30
CA ARG A 561 -39.68 11.73 -27.56
C ARG A 561 -38.79 11.85 -26.32
N GLY A 562 -39.38 12.08 -25.15
CA GLY A 562 -38.65 12.16 -23.88
C GLY A 562 -37.91 10.86 -23.54
N LEU A 563 -38.57 9.71 -23.72
CA LEU A 563 -37.97 8.39 -23.50
C LEU A 563 -36.89 8.04 -24.53
N GLN A 564 -37.07 8.43 -25.80
CA GLN A 564 -36.06 8.23 -26.84
C GLN A 564 -34.80 9.08 -26.61
N GLN A 565 -34.96 10.31 -26.15
CA GLN A 565 -33.82 11.17 -25.77
C GLN A 565 -33.08 10.60 -24.56
N GLY A 566 -33.80 10.17 -23.52
CA GLY A 566 -33.20 9.56 -22.33
C GLY A 566 -32.57 8.18 -22.54
N ALA A 567 -32.99 7.42 -23.56
CA ALA A 567 -32.39 6.12 -23.91
C ALA A 567 -31.13 6.24 -24.79
N SER A 568 -30.87 7.42 -25.37
CA SER A 568 -29.73 7.68 -26.28
C SER A 568 -28.49 8.28 -25.59
N THR A 569 -28.63 8.67 -24.32
CA THR A 569 -27.61 9.23 -23.43
C THR A 569 -27.20 8.23 -22.38
#